data_AF-A0AA35KWU0-F1
#
_entry.id   AF-A0AA35KWU0-F1
#
_cell.length_a   1.000
_cell.length_b   1.000
_cell.length_c   1.000
_cell.angle_alpha   90.00
_cell.angle_beta   90.00
_cell.angle_gamma   90.00
#
_symmetry.space_group_name_H-M   'P 1'
#
loop_
_entity.id
_entity.type
_entity.pdbx_description
1 polymer ?
#
loop_
_entity_poly.entity_id
_entity_poly.type
_entity_poly.pdbx_seq_one_letter_code
_entity_poly.pdbx_strand_id
1 'polypeptide(L)'
;MTQGKWAKKQTFFYNNNVEVTGTAFQCKRFCTDAENRIGSSGVEELKSHPFFEGVDWGHIRERPAAITIEIKSIDDTSNFDDFPESDILQPVPNTTEPDYKSKDWVFLNYTYKRFEGLTQRGSIPSYMNAGKL
;
A
#
# COMPACT_ATOMS: atom_id res chain seq x y z
N MET A 1 -7.11 32.74 -11.89
CA MET A 1 -6.72 31.50 -11.18
C MET A 1 -6.72 30.38 -12.19
N THR A 2 -5.55 30.07 -12.75
CA THR A 2 -5.42 29.04 -13.80
C THR A 2 -5.02 27.75 -13.11
N GLN A 3 -5.89 26.75 -13.11
CA GLN A 3 -5.56 25.44 -12.55
C GLN A 3 -4.43 24.80 -13.35
N GLY A 4 -3.37 24.41 -12.64
CA GLY A 4 -2.19 23.77 -13.21
C GLY A 4 -2.55 22.45 -13.86
N LYS A 5 -2.50 22.41 -15.20
CA LYS A 5 -2.47 21.16 -15.96
C LYS A 5 -1.09 20.54 -15.79
N TRP A 6 -0.98 19.49 -14.99
CA TRP A 6 0.24 18.70 -14.87
C TRP A 6 0.57 18.06 -16.22
N ALA A 7 1.73 18.40 -16.76
CA ALA A 7 2.28 17.89 -18.00
C ALA A 7 2.68 16.41 -17.87
N LYS A 8 1.71 15.48 -17.96
CA LYS A 8 2.02 14.04 -18.02
C LYS A 8 2.17 13.48 -19.43
N LYS A 9 1.79 14.23 -20.47
CA LYS A 9 1.77 13.72 -21.86
C LYS A 9 3.09 13.83 -22.63
N GLN A 10 4.09 14.59 -22.16
CA GLN A 10 5.22 15.01 -23.02
C GLN A 10 6.59 14.38 -22.69
N THR A 11 6.71 13.53 -21.65
CA THR A 11 8.02 13.07 -21.14
C THR A 11 8.20 11.56 -21.00
N PHE A 12 7.23 10.74 -21.43
CA PHE A 12 7.42 9.28 -21.40
C PHE A 12 8.17 8.80 -22.65
N PHE A 13 9.50 8.73 -22.56
CA PHE A 13 10.36 8.21 -23.61
C PHE A 13 10.87 6.83 -23.23
N TYR A 14 10.94 5.93 -24.21
CA TYR A 14 11.56 4.63 -24.02
C TYR A 14 13.08 4.76 -24.22
N ASN A 15 13.86 4.07 -23.39
CA ASN A 15 15.30 3.97 -23.63
C ASN A 15 15.54 2.98 -24.77
N ASN A 16 15.86 3.47 -25.98
CA ASN A 16 16.03 2.65 -27.18
C ASN A 16 17.18 1.62 -27.08
N ASN A 17 18.01 1.68 -26.04
CA ASN A 17 19.13 0.75 -25.81
C ASN A 17 18.74 -0.47 -24.96
N VAL A 18 17.48 -0.59 -24.55
CA VAL A 18 16.98 -1.76 -23.82
C VAL A 18 16.04 -2.51 -24.75
N GLU A 19 16.34 -3.78 -25.02
CA GLU A 19 15.39 -4.67 -25.70
C GLU A 19 14.19 -4.88 -24.79
N VAL A 20 13.09 -4.23 -25.13
CA VAL A 20 11.79 -4.61 -24.61
C VAL A 20 11.04 -5.36 -25.66
N THR A 21 10.57 -6.53 -25.24
CA THR A 21 9.56 -7.29 -25.94
C THR A 21 8.32 -6.42 -26.18
N GLY A 22 7.53 -6.75 -27.20
CA GLY A 22 6.34 -5.98 -27.61
C GLY A 22 5.31 -5.75 -26.49
N THR A 23 5.40 -6.50 -25.40
CA THR A 23 4.57 -6.35 -24.21
C THR A 23 4.89 -5.08 -23.39
N ALA A 24 6.07 -4.48 -23.52
CA ALA A 24 6.38 -3.24 -22.80
C ALA A 24 5.68 -1.99 -23.33
N PHE A 25 5.20 -2.02 -24.59
CA PHE A 25 4.30 -0.98 -25.11
C PHE A 25 3.03 -0.88 -24.26
N GLN A 26 2.68 -1.94 -23.54
CA GLN A 26 1.46 -2.02 -22.76
C GLN A 26 1.58 -1.32 -21.40
N CYS A 27 2.79 -1.10 -20.88
CA CYS A 27 3.00 -0.29 -19.67
C CYS A 27 2.47 1.15 -19.82
N LYS A 28 2.40 1.67 -21.06
CA LYS A 28 1.84 3.00 -21.35
C LYS A 28 0.38 3.15 -20.93
N ARG A 29 -0.40 2.06 -20.93
CA ARG A 29 -1.81 2.07 -20.48
C ARG A 29 -1.94 2.32 -18.98
N PHE A 30 -0.87 2.10 -18.19
CA PHE A 30 -0.82 2.53 -16.79
C PHE A 30 -0.36 3.98 -16.64
N CYS A 31 0.51 4.45 -17.54
CA CYS A 31 1.11 5.78 -17.51
C CYS A 31 0.28 6.85 -18.25
N THR A 32 -1.04 6.87 -18.03
CA THR A 32 -1.96 7.86 -18.60
C THR A 32 -2.84 8.50 -17.51
N ASP A 33 -3.65 9.47 -17.89
CA ASP A 33 -4.71 10.05 -17.04
C ASP A 33 -5.66 8.97 -16.48
N ALA A 34 -6.38 9.31 -15.41
CA ALA A 34 -7.12 8.31 -14.63
C ALA A 34 -8.24 7.66 -15.45
N GLU A 35 -8.87 8.43 -16.33
CA GLU A 35 -9.99 8.01 -17.16
C GLU A 35 -9.55 6.98 -18.22
N ASN A 36 -8.37 7.18 -18.81
CA ASN A 36 -7.81 6.29 -19.85
C ASN A 36 -6.94 5.15 -19.31
N ARG A 37 -6.71 5.10 -17.98
CA ARG A 37 -5.84 4.09 -17.37
C ARG A 37 -6.52 2.73 -17.40
N ILE A 38 -5.79 1.69 -17.80
CA ILE A 38 -6.27 0.31 -17.71
C ILE A 38 -6.70 -0.02 -16.28
N GLY A 39 -7.87 -0.63 -16.14
CA GLY A 39 -8.49 -0.93 -14.85
C GLY A 39 -9.46 0.13 -14.34
N SER A 40 -9.63 1.25 -15.07
CA SER A 40 -10.61 2.29 -14.70
C SER A 40 -12.06 1.77 -14.72
N SER A 41 -12.34 0.79 -15.58
CA SER A 41 -13.63 0.09 -15.66
C SER A 41 -13.69 -1.18 -14.79
N GLY A 42 -12.66 -1.45 -14.00
CA GLY A 42 -12.56 -2.62 -13.12
C GLY A 42 -11.37 -3.53 -13.43
N VAL A 43 -11.06 -4.42 -12.49
CA VAL A 43 -9.85 -5.28 -12.54
C VAL A 43 -9.86 -6.31 -13.69
N GLU A 44 -11.02 -6.63 -14.26
CA GLU A 44 -11.11 -7.61 -15.35
C GLU A 44 -10.44 -7.12 -16.64
N GLU A 45 -10.39 -5.80 -16.88
CA GLU A 45 -9.62 -5.22 -17.99
C GLU A 45 -8.12 -5.53 -17.84
N LEU A 46 -7.62 -5.55 -16.59
CA LEU A 46 -6.24 -5.89 -16.28
C LEU A 46 -5.97 -7.39 -16.43
N LYS A 47 -6.86 -8.24 -15.92
CA LYS A 47 -6.69 -9.71 -15.95
C LYS A 47 -6.73 -10.29 -17.36
N SER A 48 -7.54 -9.71 -18.23
CA SER A 48 -7.70 -10.13 -19.65
C SER A 48 -6.62 -9.55 -20.57
N HIS A 49 -5.71 -8.75 -20.04
CA HIS A 49 -4.72 -8.05 -20.84
C HIS A 49 -3.63 -9.01 -21.36
N PRO A 50 -3.16 -8.88 -22.63
CA PRO A 50 -2.22 -9.84 -23.24
C PRO A 50 -0.90 -10.05 -22.49
N PHE A 51 -0.41 -9.04 -21.75
CA PHE A 51 0.76 -9.19 -20.88
C PHE A 51 0.62 -10.38 -19.89
N PHE A 52 -0.60 -10.61 -19.40
CA PHE A 52 -0.90 -11.63 -18.40
C PHE A 52 -1.54 -12.88 -19.01
N GLU A 53 -1.39 -13.10 -20.32
CA GLU A 53 -1.86 -14.32 -20.96
C GLU A 53 -1.25 -15.56 -20.29
N GLY A 54 -2.11 -16.53 -19.96
CA GLY A 54 -1.70 -17.74 -19.25
C GLY A 54 -1.54 -17.61 -17.73
N VAL A 55 -1.79 -16.43 -17.14
CA VAL A 55 -1.82 -16.28 -15.68
C VAL A 55 -3.12 -16.87 -15.12
N ASP A 56 -2.99 -17.89 -14.29
CA ASP A 56 -4.09 -18.39 -13.47
C ASP A 56 -4.27 -17.50 -12.23
N TRP A 57 -5.19 -16.54 -12.32
CA TRP A 57 -5.50 -15.62 -11.24
C TRP A 57 -6.17 -16.28 -10.03
N GLY A 58 -6.84 -17.43 -10.20
CA GLY A 58 -7.51 -18.16 -9.12
C GLY A 58 -6.52 -18.82 -8.18
N HIS A 59 -5.47 -19.40 -8.74
CA HIS A 59 -4.44 -20.17 -8.01
C HIS A 59 -3.09 -19.47 -7.97
N ILE A 60 -3.03 -18.15 -8.22
CA ILE A 60 -1.77 -17.40 -8.31
C ILE A 60 -0.91 -17.52 -7.04
N ARG A 61 -1.53 -17.69 -5.87
CA ARG A 61 -0.84 -17.84 -4.58
C ARG A 61 -0.33 -19.25 -4.29
N GLU A 62 -0.80 -20.24 -5.04
CA GLU A 62 -0.40 -21.64 -4.88
C GLU A 62 0.85 -21.97 -5.69
N ARG A 63 1.15 -21.14 -6.69
CA ARG A 63 2.36 -21.25 -7.50
C ARG A 63 3.57 -20.81 -6.66
N PRO A 64 4.73 -21.49 -6.79
CA PRO A 64 5.96 -21.04 -6.14
C PRO A 64 6.32 -19.63 -6.64
N ALA A 65 6.80 -18.78 -5.72
CA ALA A 65 7.30 -17.46 -6.07
C ALA A 65 8.49 -17.61 -7.04
N ALA A 66 8.57 -16.71 -8.02
CA ALA A 66 9.66 -16.72 -9.01
C ALA A 66 11.04 -16.51 -8.36
N ILE A 67 11.07 -15.78 -7.24
CA ILE A 67 12.27 -15.52 -6.44
C ILE A 67 11.99 -16.07 -5.05
N THR A 68 12.74 -17.10 -4.67
CA THR A 68 12.72 -17.64 -3.31
C THR A 68 13.66 -16.84 -2.43
N ILE A 69 13.20 -16.45 -1.25
CA ILE A 69 14.01 -15.76 -0.26
C ILE A 69 14.57 -16.79 0.72
N GLU A 70 15.86 -16.75 0.98
CA GLU A 70 16.49 -17.53 2.04
C GLU A 70 16.35 -16.79 3.39
N ILE A 71 15.85 -17.49 4.40
CA ILE A 71 15.66 -16.96 5.76
C ILE A 71 16.53 -17.81 6.69
N LYS A 72 17.50 -17.18 7.36
CA LYS A 72 18.46 -17.86 8.23
C LYS A 72 17.89 -18.14 9.62
N SER A 73 17.06 -17.24 10.14
CA SER A 73 16.46 -17.30 11.48
C SER A 73 15.17 -16.47 11.56
N ILE A 74 14.44 -16.60 12.66
CA ILE A 74 13.17 -15.86 12.88
C ILE A 74 13.35 -14.34 12.98
N ASP A 75 14.56 -13.90 13.33
CA ASP A 75 15.00 -12.53 13.49
C ASP A 75 15.96 -12.07 12.37
N ASP A 76 16.07 -12.83 11.28
CA ASP A 76 16.92 -12.47 10.13
C ASP A 76 16.40 -11.20 9.42
N THR A 77 17.20 -10.13 9.47
CA THR A 77 16.91 -8.85 8.81
C THR A 77 17.69 -8.64 7.51
N SER A 78 18.37 -9.66 6.97
CA SER A 78 19.28 -9.51 5.83
C SER A 78 18.62 -9.16 4.49
N ASN A 79 17.29 -9.22 4.42
CA ASN A 79 16.50 -8.76 3.26
C ASN A 79 16.02 -7.30 3.42
N PHE A 80 16.51 -6.58 4.43
CA PHE A 80 16.23 -5.16 4.69
C PHE A 80 17.54 -4.37 4.64
N ASP A 81 17.43 -3.08 4.30
CA ASP A 81 18.57 -2.15 4.37
C ASP A 81 18.87 -1.75 5.82
N ASP A 82 20.15 -1.52 6.12
CA ASP A 82 20.57 -0.91 7.37
C ASP A 82 20.32 0.60 7.32
N PHE A 83 19.51 1.10 8.26
CA PHE A 83 19.27 2.53 8.41
C PHE A 83 20.11 3.08 9.55
N PRO A 84 20.79 4.24 9.37
CA PRO A 84 21.49 4.89 10.46
C PRO A 84 20.49 5.33 11.53
N GLU A 85 20.96 5.41 12.77
CA GLU A 85 20.18 5.95 13.87
C GLU A 85 19.76 7.38 13.54
N SER A 86 18.45 7.66 13.58
CA SER A 86 17.91 8.96 13.24
C SER A 86 17.72 9.80 14.50
N ASP A 87 18.16 11.06 14.46
CA ASP A 87 17.97 12.03 15.55
C ASP A 87 16.48 12.25 15.91
N ILE A 88 15.56 11.87 15.03
CA ILE A 88 14.09 11.96 15.25
C ILE A 88 13.62 10.98 16.35
N LEU A 89 14.38 9.90 16.58
CA LEU A 89 14.08 8.90 17.62
C LEU A 89 14.66 9.27 18.97
N GLN A 90 15.48 10.33 19.05
CA GLN A 90 15.95 10.81 20.34
C GLN A 90 14.76 11.35 21.12
N PRO A 91 14.57 10.91 22.38
CA PRO A 91 13.53 11.46 23.23
C PRO A 91 13.75 12.97 23.31
N VAL A 92 12.86 13.75 22.69
CA VAL A 92 12.83 15.18 22.94
C VAL A 92 12.59 15.34 24.45
N PRO A 93 13.38 16.16 25.15
CA PRO A 93 13.08 16.48 26.54
C PRO A 93 11.62 16.91 26.60
N ASN A 94 10.84 16.38 27.55
CA ASN A 94 9.47 16.81 27.79
C ASN A 94 9.50 18.32 28.09
N THR A 95 9.43 19.17 27.07
CA THR A 95 9.01 20.53 27.24
C THR A 95 7.57 20.42 27.71
N THR A 96 7.33 20.85 28.94
CA THR A 96 6.02 20.96 29.57
C THR A 96 5.17 21.97 28.78
N GLU A 97 4.75 21.59 27.59
CA GLU A 97 3.68 22.23 26.85
C GLU A 97 2.37 21.78 27.53
N PRO A 98 1.53 22.70 28.03
CA PRO A 98 0.38 22.37 28.87
C PRO A 98 -0.78 21.67 28.13
N ASP A 99 -0.59 21.31 26.86
CA ASP A 99 -1.63 20.73 25.99
C ASP A 99 -1.46 19.21 25.77
N TYR A 100 -1.17 18.48 26.86
CA TYR A 100 -1.14 17.01 26.85
C TYR A 100 -2.49 16.40 26.44
N LYS A 101 -3.60 17.10 26.69
CA LYS A 101 -4.92 16.57 26.34
C LYS A 101 -5.14 16.51 24.83
N SER A 102 -4.73 17.51 24.04
CA SER A 102 -4.98 17.52 22.58
C SER A 102 -4.19 16.46 21.81
N LYS A 103 -2.97 16.14 22.26
CA LYS A 103 -2.08 15.19 21.58
C LYS A 103 -2.50 13.73 21.77
N ASP A 104 -3.18 13.38 22.87
CA ASP A 104 -3.58 11.99 23.11
C ASP A 104 -4.86 11.60 22.32
N TRP A 105 -5.71 12.57 21.96
CA TRP A 105 -6.93 12.31 21.18
C TRP A 105 -6.65 11.77 19.78
N VAL A 106 -5.55 12.16 19.14
CA VAL A 106 -5.22 11.65 17.79
C VAL A 106 -4.85 10.17 17.78
N PHE A 107 -4.56 9.59 18.95
CA PHE A 107 -4.29 8.16 19.13
C PHE A 107 -5.47 7.39 19.75
N LEU A 108 -6.61 8.04 19.96
CA LEU A 108 -7.81 7.37 20.46
C LEU A 108 -8.20 6.23 19.49
N ASN A 109 -8.42 5.02 20.03
CA ASN A 109 -8.71 3.79 19.28
C ASN A 109 -7.57 3.26 18.39
N TYR A 110 -6.33 3.77 18.55
CA TYR A 110 -5.17 3.23 17.84
C TYR A 110 -4.82 1.78 18.26
N THR A 111 -5.12 1.43 19.51
CA THR A 111 -4.81 0.10 20.06
C THR A 111 -5.61 -0.99 19.34
N TYR A 112 -4.90 -1.84 18.60
CA TYR A 112 -5.45 -3.04 17.98
C TYR A 112 -5.03 -4.29 18.76
N LYS A 113 -6.00 -5.17 19.03
CA LYS A 113 -5.75 -6.48 19.66
C LYS A 113 -6.40 -7.58 18.85
N ARG A 114 -5.56 -8.40 18.20
CA ARG A 114 -6.02 -9.43 17.24
C ARG A 114 -6.96 -10.46 17.86
N PHE A 115 -6.74 -10.86 19.11
CA PHE A 115 -7.42 -11.99 19.75
C PHE A 115 -8.38 -11.60 20.88
N GLU A 116 -8.59 -10.30 21.12
CA GLU A 116 -9.69 -9.86 21.98
C GLU A 116 -10.95 -9.77 21.10
N GLY A 117 -12.07 -10.32 21.59
CA GLY A 117 -13.31 -10.65 20.85
C GLY A 117 -14.10 -9.52 20.17
N LEU A 118 -13.43 -8.46 19.73
CA LEU A 118 -13.95 -7.33 18.96
C LEU A 118 -13.55 -7.39 17.46
N THR A 119 -12.66 -8.30 17.07
CA THR A 119 -12.15 -8.41 15.68
C THR A 119 -12.80 -9.53 14.86
N GLN A 120 -13.52 -10.46 15.50
CA GLN A 120 -14.56 -11.19 14.78
C GLN A 120 -15.67 -10.19 14.47
N ARG A 121 -16.40 -10.36 13.37
CA ARG A 121 -17.69 -9.70 13.13
C ARG A 121 -18.71 -10.21 14.17
N GLY A 122 -18.44 -9.92 15.43
CA GLY A 122 -19.17 -10.31 16.63
C GLY A 122 -19.81 -9.06 17.20
N SER A 123 -21.08 -9.23 17.56
CA SER A 123 -22.04 -8.21 17.93
C SER A 123 -21.48 -7.08 18.78
N ILE A 124 -21.90 -5.85 18.49
CA ILE A 124 -21.70 -4.68 19.33
C ILE A 124 -22.08 -5.05 20.77
N PRO A 125 -21.19 -4.85 21.76
CA PRO A 125 -21.53 -5.09 23.16
C PRO A 125 -22.81 -4.35 23.55
N SER A 126 -23.76 -5.05 24.18
CA SER A 126 -25.13 -4.55 24.43
C SER A 126 -25.18 -3.22 25.19
N TYR A 127 -24.17 -2.91 26.00
CA TYR A 127 -24.07 -1.65 26.73
C TYR A 127 -23.88 -0.42 25.83
N MET A 128 -23.42 -0.59 24.58
CA MET A 128 -23.34 0.50 23.59
C MET A 128 -24.70 0.86 22.97
N ASN A 129 -25.77 0.09 23.22
CA ASN A 129 -27.13 0.39 22.77
C ASN A 129 -27.99 1.11 23.82
N ALA A 130 -27.50 1.34 25.03
CA ALA A 130 -28.28 1.90 26.14
C ALA A 130 -28.17 3.44 26.25
N GLY A 131 -28.40 4.15 25.13
CA GLY A 131 -28.19 5.60 25.05
C GLY A 131 -29.19 6.39 24.23
N LYS A 132 -30.43 5.90 24.05
CA LYS A 132 -31.55 6.74 23.58
C LYS A 132 -32.68 6.70 24.61
N LEU A 133 -32.70 7.71 25.46
CA LEU A 133 -33.90 8.31 26.02
C LEU A 133 -33.93 9.75 25.54
#